data_AF-A0A0P9H5W0-F1
#
_entry.id   AF-A0A0P9H5W0-F1
#
_cell.length_a   1.000
_cell.length_b   1.000
_cell.length_c   1.000
_cell.angle_alpha   90.00
_cell.angle_beta   90.00
_cell.angle_gamma   90.00
#
_symmetry.space_group_name_H-M   'P 1'
#
loop_
_entity.id
_entity.type
_entity.pdbx_description
1 polymer ?
#
loop_
_entity_poly.entity_id
_entity_poly.type
_entity_poly.pdbx_seq_one_letter_code
_entity_poly.pdbx_strand_id
1 'polypeptide(L)'
;MAVNPKICSCDSNFLVNGFCLACDNTTVHDCNREMIILRNRSRKIPTQQEYLVFDGDHCKLKYKVLSEHWRCPCCNRTKFELLRWTMRFPKSPSRFEGWVVGLHTHHDHAMDASGGMYSPRAAAVARFAPVIICEQCNAADSTAKRKLGLPENFTFTPLEIKSFIFPTAHGWHIVNYKVAQDAYRKAMVAKPVPKFF
;
A
#
# COMPACT_ATOMS: atom_id res chain seq x y z
N MET A 1 16.37 -28.94 10.89
CA MET A 1 16.77 -27.55 11.19
C MET A 1 15.68 -26.94 12.05
N ALA A 2 16.04 -26.43 13.23
CA ALA A 2 15.10 -26.07 14.29
C ALA A 2 14.10 -24.98 13.86
N VAL A 3 12.81 -25.22 14.12
CA VAL A 3 11.73 -24.25 13.92
C VAL A 3 11.92 -23.13 14.94
N ASN A 4 12.11 -21.91 14.43
CA ASN A 4 12.37 -20.69 15.21
C ASN A 4 11.27 -20.48 16.28
N PRO A 5 11.60 -20.35 17.58
CA PRO A 5 10.60 -20.32 18.64
C PRO A 5 9.78 -19.03 18.55
N LYS A 6 8.47 -19.17 18.78
CA LYS A 6 7.49 -18.10 18.83
C LYS A 6 7.96 -16.98 19.78
N ILE A 7 8.32 -15.80 19.24
CA ILE A 7 8.85 -14.65 20.01
C ILE A 7 7.73 -13.90 20.78
N CYS A 8 6.46 -14.17 20.48
CA CYS A 8 5.31 -13.46 21.04
C CYS A 8 4.17 -14.40 21.47
N SER A 9 3.28 -13.92 22.34
CA SER A 9 2.09 -14.67 22.78
C SER A 9 0.90 -14.65 21.81
N CYS A 10 0.98 -13.89 20.70
CA CYS A 10 -0.12 -13.77 19.71
C CYS A 10 -0.53 -15.12 19.09
N ASP A 11 -1.72 -15.20 18.48
CA ASP A 11 -2.15 -16.40 17.74
C ASP A 11 -1.11 -16.79 16.68
N SER A 12 -0.72 -18.07 16.64
CA SER A 12 0.22 -18.61 15.65
C SER A 12 -0.27 -18.44 14.21
N ASN A 13 -1.58 -18.31 14.00
CA ASN A 13 -2.15 -18.04 12.69
C ASN A 13 -1.80 -16.63 12.15
N PHE A 14 -1.22 -15.75 12.97
CA PHE A 14 -0.70 -14.45 12.56
C PHE A 14 0.75 -14.50 12.07
N LEU A 15 1.38 -15.68 12.09
CA LEU A 15 2.75 -15.87 11.59
C LEU A 15 2.75 -16.03 10.06
N VAL A 16 3.56 -15.23 9.39
CA VAL A 16 3.90 -15.38 7.97
C VAL A 16 5.42 -15.46 7.86
N ASN A 17 5.95 -16.58 7.38
CA ASN A 17 7.39 -16.84 7.26
C ASN A 17 8.17 -16.58 8.57
N GLY A 18 7.60 -16.97 9.71
CA GLY A 18 8.19 -16.73 11.04
C GLY A 18 8.09 -15.27 11.54
N PHE A 19 7.34 -14.42 10.84
CA PHE A 19 7.04 -13.05 11.24
C PHE A 19 5.59 -12.92 11.73
N CYS A 20 5.40 -12.54 12.99
CA CYS A 20 4.10 -12.27 13.56
C CYS A 20 3.59 -10.92 13.08
N LEU A 21 2.58 -10.97 12.22
CA LEU A 21 1.92 -9.79 11.68
C LEU A 21 1.17 -9.01 12.74
N ALA A 22 0.70 -9.64 13.82
CA ALA A 22 -0.09 -8.95 14.86
C ALA A 22 0.78 -8.04 15.73
N CYS A 23 1.98 -8.47 16.13
CA CYS A 23 2.87 -7.69 17.00
C CYS A 23 4.13 -7.16 16.31
N ASP A 24 4.28 -7.36 14.99
CA ASP A 24 5.49 -6.97 14.24
C ASP A 24 6.76 -7.69 14.77
N ASN A 25 6.62 -8.94 15.21
CA ASN A 25 7.64 -9.73 15.93
C ASN A 25 8.15 -9.09 17.24
N THR A 26 7.37 -8.19 17.85
CA THR A 26 7.61 -7.71 19.21
C THR A 26 6.89 -8.57 20.25
N THR A 27 7.07 -8.28 21.54
CA THR A 27 6.24 -8.86 22.61
C THR A 27 5.00 -8.02 22.91
N VAL A 28 4.82 -6.89 22.21
CA VAL A 28 3.71 -5.94 22.44
C VAL A 28 2.58 -6.26 21.47
N HIS A 29 1.42 -6.59 22.03
CA HIS A 29 0.21 -6.83 21.25
C HIS A 29 -0.32 -5.52 20.64
N ASP A 30 -0.62 -5.53 19.34
CA ASP A 30 -1.26 -4.41 18.64
C ASP A 30 -2.64 -4.84 18.13
N CYS A 31 -3.67 -4.44 18.88
CA CYS A 31 -5.06 -4.79 18.59
C CYS A 31 -5.55 -4.25 17.25
N ASN A 32 -5.00 -3.13 16.75
CA ASN A 32 -5.39 -2.58 15.46
C ASN A 32 -4.91 -3.48 14.32
N ARG A 33 -3.68 -4.02 14.44
CA ARG A 33 -3.13 -4.96 13.46
C ARG A 33 -3.89 -6.28 13.47
N GLU A 34 -4.22 -6.78 14.65
CA GLU A 34 -5.05 -7.98 14.77
C GLU A 34 -6.42 -7.80 14.09
N MET A 35 -7.10 -6.69 14.35
CA MET A 35 -8.38 -6.37 13.70
C MET A 35 -8.27 -6.33 12.16
N ILE A 36 -7.17 -5.79 11.63
CA ILE A 36 -6.91 -5.81 10.18
C ILE A 36 -6.73 -7.24 9.67
N ILE A 37 -5.95 -8.08 10.37
CA ILE A 37 -5.73 -9.48 9.97
C ILE A 37 -7.05 -10.26 9.98
N LEU A 38 -7.83 -10.13 11.05
CA LEU A 38 -9.12 -10.80 11.18
C LEU A 38 -10.11 -10.33 10.10
N ARG A 39 -10.19 -9.02 9.85
CA ARG A 39 -11.00 -8.45 8.76
C ARG A 39 -10.55 -8.96 7.39
N ASN A 40 -9.25 -9.11 7.18
CA ASN A 40 -8.73 -9.69 5.96
C ASN A 40 -9.14 -11.16 5.80
N ARG A 41 -9.25 -11.94 6.87
CA ARG A 41 -9.69 -13.35 6.78
C ARG A 41 -11.16 -13.49 6.38
N SER A 42 -12.03 -12.61 6.85
CA SER A 42 -13.47 -12.63 6.57
C SER A 42 -13.88 -11.84 5.32
N ARG A 43 -12.93 -11.41 4.49
CA ARG A 43 -13.20 -10.59 3.31
C ARG A 43 -14.02 -11.35 2.25
N LYS A 44 -14.96 -10.66 1.62
CA LYS A 44 -15.65 -11.15 0.43
C LYS A 44 -14.67 -11.22 -0.76
N ILE A 45 -14.78 -12.28 -1.56
CA ILE A 45 -14.03 -12.46 -2.80
C ILE A 45 -15.00 -12.23 -3.97
N PRO A 46 -14.65 -11.39 -4.96
CA PRO A 46 -15.50 -11.16 -6.12
C PRO A 46 -15.58 -12.41 -6.99
N THR A 47 -16.76 -12.68 -7.52
CA THR A 47 -16.92 -13.64 -8.61
C THR A 47 -16.32 -13.09 -9.90
N GLN A 48 -16.05 -13.96 -10.86
CA GLN A 48 -15.56 -13.54 -12.18
C GLN A 48 -16.56 -12.59 -12.87
N GLN A 49 -17.86 -12.85 -12.76
CA GLN A 49 -18.89 -11.99 -13.34
C GLN A 49 -18.89 -10.59 -12.69
N GLU A 50 -18.85 -10.51 -11.36
CA GLU A 50 -18.74 -9.23 -10.64
C GLU A 50 -17.50 -8.43 -11.07
N TYR A 51 -16.37 -9.11 -11.29
CA TYR A 51 -15.16 -8.47 -11.81
C TYR A 51 -15.34 -7.95 -13.24
N LEU A 52 -15.89 -8.76 -14.15
CA LEU A 52 -16.03 -8.39 -15.56
C LEU A 52 -16.99 -7.21 -15.78
N VAL A 53 -18.01 -7.06 -14.94
CA VAL A 53 -18.95 -5.93 -15.01
C VAL A 53 -18.49 -4.68 -14.25
N PHE A 54 -17.42 -4.78 -13.46
CA PHE A 54 -16.91 -3.65 -12.68
C PHE A 54 -16.15 -2.66 -13.58
N ASP A 55 -16.56 -1.39 -13.55
CA ASP A 55 -16.09 -0.36 -14.49
C ASP A 55 -15.05 0.62 -13.92
N GLY A 56 -14.60 0.39 -12.67
CA GLY A 56 -13.62 1.24 -11.99
C GLY A 56 -14.20 2.35 -11.12
N ASP A 57 -15.52 2.58 -11.15
CA ASP A 57 -16.23 3.53 -10.28
C ASP A 57 -15.59 4.95 -10.28
N HIS A 58 -15.34 5.58 -9.13
CA HIS A 58 -14.72 6.90 -9.03
C HIS A 58 -13.29 6.98 -9.60
N CYS A 59 -12.66 5.82 -9.85
CA CYS A 59 -11.36 5.68 -10.50
C CYS A 59 -11.47 5.21 -11.97
N LYS A 60 -12.65 5.22 -12.58
CA LYS A 60 -12.95 4.68 -13.93
C LYS A 60 -11.96 5.07 -15.01
N LEU A 61 -11.53 6.33 -15.07
CA LEU A 61 -10.55 6.77 -16.06
C LEU A 61 -9.20 6.05 -15.89
N LYS A 62 -8.66 6.01 -14.66
CA LYS A 62 -7.42 5.28 -14.37
C LYS A 62 -7.60 3.78 -14.58
N TYR A 63 -8.73 3.22 -14.17
CA TYR A 63 -9.01 1.79 -14.31
C TYR A 63 -9.06 1.32 -15.77
N LYS A 64 -9.62 2.15 -16.66
CA LYS A 64 -9.74 1.84 -18.10
C LYS A 64 -8.44 1.94 -18.87
N VAL A 65 -7.52 2.85 -18.51
CA VAL A 65 -6.24 2.99 -19.21
C VAL A 65 -5.23 1.89 -18.84
N LEU A 66 -5.44 1.21 -17.71
CA LEU A 66 -4.62 0.07 -17.30
C LEU A 66 -5.04 -1.19 -18.06
N SER A 67 -4.07 -1.90 -18.63
CA SER A 67 -4.31 -3.19 -19.28
C SER A 67 -4.83 -4.23 -18.29
N GLU A 68 -5.49 -5.29 -18.78
CA GLU A 68 -5.96 -6.40 -17.95
C GLU A 68 -4.82 -7.16 -17.25
N HIS A 69 -3.61 -7.13 -17.84
CA HIS A 69 -2.41 -7.73 -17.25
C HIS A 69 -1.67 -6.80 -16.31
N TRP A 70 -2.13 -5.56 -16.13
CA TRP A 70 -1.48 -4.63 -15.22
C TRP A 70 -1.47 -5.18 -13.80
N ARG A 71 -0.33 -4.98 -13.13
CA ARG A 71 -0.11 -5.31 -11.72
C ARG A 71 0.40 -4.08 -11.00
N CYS A 72 -0.07 -3.89 -9.77
CA CYS A 72 0.42 -2.79 -8.94
C CYS A 72 1.94 -2.93 -8.74
N PRO A 73 2.76 -1.91 -9.06
CA PRO A 73 4.23 -2.03 -9.00
C PRO A 73 4.76 -2.22 -7.57
N CYS A 74 3.98 -1.87 -6.54
CA CYS A 74 4.37 -2.10 -5.15
C CYS A 74 3.98 -3.50 -4.67
N CYS A 75 2.70 -3.90 -4.78
CA CYS A 75 2.19 -5.14 -4.19
C CYS A 75 1.98 -6.30 -5.17
N ASN A 76 2.20 -6.08 -6.46
CA ASN A 76 2.02 -7.04 -7.56
C ASN A 76 0.59 -7.60 -7.76
N ARG A 77 -0.40 -7.05 -7.03
CA ARG A 77 -1.81 -7.44 -7.19
C ARG A 77 -2.34 -7.07 -8.58
N THR A 78 -3.08 -7.99 -9.17
CA THR A 78 -3.89 -7.81 -10.38
C THR A 78 -5.06 -6.86 -10.13
N LYS A 79 -5.71 -6.38 -11.19
CA LYS A 79 -6.98 -5.63 -11.11
C LYS A 79 -8.04 -6.39 -10.31
N PHE A 80 -8.19 -7.69 -10.54
CA PHE A 80 -9.10 -8.56 -9.78
C PHE A 80 -8.82 -8.50 -8.28
N GLU A 81 -7.57 -8.69 -7.86
CA GLU A 81 -7.15 -8.69 -6.46
C GLU A 81 -7.22 -7.31 -5.79
N LEU A 82 -7.45 -6.23 -6.54
CA LEU A 82 -7.70 -4.89 -5.99
C LEU A 82 -9.14 -4.70 -5.53
N LEU A 83 -10.10 -5.42 -6.11
CA LEU A 83 -11.52 -5.28 -5.75
C LEU A 83 -11.71 -5.59 -4.27
N ARG A 84 -12.24 -4.61 -3.54
CA ARG A 84 -12.55 -4.71 -2.11
C ARG A 84 -14.04 -4.48 -1.90
N TRP A 85 -14.68 -5.38 -1.15
CA TRP A 85 -16.03 -5.15 -0.65
C TRP A 85 -15.96 -4.23 0.58
N THR A 86 -16.61 -3.07 0.52
CA THR A 86 -16.57 -2.10 1.61
C THR A 86 -17.78 -1.18 1.59
N MET A 87 -18.04 -0.52 2.72
CA MET A 87 -19.00 0.57 2.80
C MET A 87 -18.55 1.75 1.93
N ARG A 88 -19.39 2.13 0.98
CA ARG A 88 -19.26 3.33 0.15
C ARG A 88 -19.96 4.50 0.83
N PHE A 89 -19.39 5.69 0.66
CA PHE A 89 -19.91 6.93 1.27
C PHE A 89 -20.22 6.77 2.76
N PRO A 90 -19.29 6.29 3.60
CA PRO A 90 -19.59 5.87 4.98
C PRO A 90 -20.15 6.98 5.88
N LYS A 91 -19.94 8.25 5.53
CA LYS A 91 -20.45 9.43 6.23
C LYS A 91 -21.77 9.97 5.65
N SER A 92 -22.33 9.33 4.62
CA SER A 92 -23.56 9.74 3.93
C SER A 92 -24.76 8.90 4.38
N PRO A 93 -25.99 9.46 4.42
CA PRO A 93 -27.20 8.66 4.58
C PRO A 93 -27.39 7.65 3.43
N SER A 94 -26.84 7.92 2.25
CA SER A 94 -26.88 7.01 1.08
C SER A 94 -25.74 5.99 1.09
N ARG A 95 -25.23 5.61 2.26
CA ARG A 95 -24.17 4.60 2.38
C ARG A 95 -24.68 3.22 1.96
N PHE A 96 -23.87 2.49 1.22
CA PHE A 96 -24.16 1.12 0.81
C PHE A 96 -22.86 0.33 0.66
N GLU A 97 -22.91 -0.99 0.78
CA GLU A 97 -21.75 -1.82 0.51
C GLU A 97 -21.63 -2.13 -0.99
N GLY A 98 -20.41 -2.16 -1.50
CA GLY A 98 -20.16 -2.55 -2.88
C GLY A 98 -18.69 -2.80 -3.15
N TRP A 99 -18.41 -3.29 -4.36
CA TRP A 99 -17.06 -3.42 -4.88
C TRP A 99 -16.48 -2.03 -5.17
N VAL A 100 -15.25 -1.81 -4.68
CA VAL A 100 -14.47 -0.61 -4.99
C VAL A 100 -13.06 -0.98 -5.40
N VAL A 101 -12.48 -0.11 -6.23
CA VAL A 101 -11.04 -0.07 -6.52
C VAL A 101 -10.62 1.39 -6.42
N GLY A 102 -9.58 1.67 -5.65
CA GLY A 102 -8.89 2.95 -5.68
C GLY A 102 -7.54 2.84 -6.39
N LEU A 103 -7.27 3.79 -7.29
CA LEU A 103 -6.03 3.90 -8.04
C LEU A 103 -5.50 5.34 -7.93
N HIS A 104 -4.22 5.48 -7.62
CA HIS A 104 -3.59 6.77 -7.38
C HIS A 104 -2.37 6.96 -8.28
N THR A 105 -2.18 8.17 -8.78
CA THR A 105 -0.90 8.57 -9.39
C THR A 105 0.05 8.91 -8.27
N HIS A 106 0.90 7.94 -7.92
CA HIS A 106 1.93 8.08 -6.91
C HIS A 106 3.11 8.85 -7.48
N HIS A 107 3.54 9.89 -6.79
CA HIS A 107 4.66 10.73 -7.20
C HIS A 107 5.43 11.19 -5.97
N ASP A 108 6.64 11.66 -6.19
CA ASP A 108 7.49 12.15 -5.11
C ASP A 108 7.00 13.52 -4.64
N HIS A 109 6.59 13.66 -3.37
CA HIS A 109 6.08 14.93 -2.84
C HIS A 109 7.17 16.00 -2.70
N ALA A 110 8.45 15.64 -2.84
CA ALA A 110 9.53 16.62 -3.03
C ALA A 110 9.29 17.51 -4.27
N MET A 111 8.52 17.00 -5.24
CA MET A 111 8.10 17.73 -6.44
C MET A 111 7.18 18.91 -6.14
N ASP A 112 6.39 18.86 -5.07
CA ASP A 112 5.35 19.86 -4.79
C ASP A 112 5.97 21.23 -4.49
N ALA A 113 7.09 21.24 -3.75
CA ALA A 113 7.88 22.45 -3.50
C ALA A 113 8.59 22.98 -4.77
N SER A 114 8.68 22.18 -5.82
CA SER A 114 9.41 22.49 -7.07
C SER A 114 8.48 22.83 -8.25
N GLY A 115 7.24 23.22 -7.97
CA GLY A 115 6.23 23.59 -8.97
C GLY A 115 5.33 22.42 -9.40
N GLY A 116 5.34 21.31 -8.66
CA GLY A 116 4.45 20.17 -8.86
C GLY A 116 4.84 19.25 -10.01
N MET A 117 4.10 18.14 -10.15
CA MET A 117 4.42 17.00 -11.03
C MET A 117 4.71 17.36 -12.51
N TYR A 118 4.17 18.48 -13.01
CA TYR A 118 4.32 18.90 -14.41
C TYR A 118 5.46 19.92 -14.64
N SER A 119 6.20 20.29 -13.59
CA SER A 119 7.32 21.22 -13.68
C SER A 119 8.63 20.47 -14.05
N PRO A 120 9.41 20.97 -15.03
CA PRO A 120 10.74 20.42 -15.32
C PRO A 120 11.68 20.43 -14.09
N ARG A 121 11.55 21.44 -13.22
CA ARG A 121 12.32 21.51 -11.97
C ARG A 121 11.93 20.40 -11.00
N ALA A 122 10.65 20.04 -10.97
CA ALA A 122 10.16 18.95 -10.14
C ALA A 122 10.70 17.59 -10.62
N ALA A 123 10.80 17.37 -11.93
CA ALA A 123 11.40 16.15 -12.49
C ALA A 123 12.87 15.96 -12.07
N ALA A 124 13.63 17.05 -11.91
CA ALA A 124 15.02 16.99 -11.48
C ALA A 124 15.19 16.56 -10.01
N VAL A 125 14.25 16.90 -9.14
CA VAL A 125 14.31 16.57 -7.70
C VAL A 125 13.63 15.24 -7.35
N ALA A 126 12.77 14.72 -8.23
CA ALA A 126 12.03 13.49 -7.98
C ALA A 126 12.93 12.25 -7.97
N ARG A 127 12.81 11.44 -6.91
CA ARG A 127 13.50 10.13 -6.76
C ARG A 127 12.98 9.06 -7.72
N PHE A 128 11.76 9.21 -8.22
CA PHE A 128 11.13 8.29 -9.16
C PHE A 128 10.10 9.00 -10.05
N ALA A 129 9.82 8.44 -11.23
CA ALA A 129 8.79 8.96 -12.12
C ALA A 129 7.37 8.67 -11.58
N PRO A 130 6.39 9.55 -11.82
CA PRO A 130 5.01 9.29 -11.43
C PRO A 130 4.48 7.97 -11.98
N VAL A 131 3.75 7.22 -11.15
CA VAL A 131 3.30 5.87 -11.48
C VAL A 131 1.94 5.58 -10.85
N ILE A 132 1.09 4.84 -11.57
CA ILE A 132 -0.20 4.41 -11.02
C ILE A 132 0.04 3.24 -10.03
N ILE A 133 -0.50 3.36 -8.82
CA ILE A 133 -0.50 2.32 -7.78
C ILE A 133 -1.91 2.12 -7.22
N CYS A 134 -2.13 1.03 -6.48
CA CYS A 134 -3.41 0.81 -5.81
C CYS A 134 -3.52 1.62 -4.50
N GLU A 135 -4.76 1.91 -4.10
CA GLU A 135 -5.11 2.65 -2.88
C GLU A 135 -4.42 2.12 -1.63
N GLN A 136 -4.30 0.80 -1.50
CA GLN A 136 -3.72 0.20 -0.30
C GLN A 136 -2.20 0.42 -0.21
N CYS A 137 -1.51 0.51 -1.35
CA CYS A 137 -0.08 0.88 -1.38
C CYS A 137 0.09 2.38 -1.12
N ASN A 138 -0.79 3.21 -1.68
CA ASN A 138 -0.82 4.65 -1.40
C ASN A 138 -1.09 4.92 0.09
N ALA A 139 -2.05 4.20 0.69
CA ALA A 139 -2.37 4.27 2.10
C ALA A 139 -1.22 3.77 2.99
N ALA A 140 -0.45 2.77 2.55
CA ALA A 140 0.72 2.28 3.27
C ALA A 140 1.82 3.35 3.37
N ASP A 141 2.08 4.10 2.30
CA ASP A 141 2.99 5.26 2.33
C ASP A 141 2.54 6.28 3.39
N SER A 142 1.30 6.78 3.28
CA SER A 142 0.80 7.79 4.19
C SER A 142 0.73 7.30 5.65
N THR A 143 0.39 6.03 5.86
CA THR A 143 0.30 5.42 7.20
C THR A 143 1.67 5.25 7.83
N ALA A 144 2.68 4.80 7.07
CA ALA A 144 4.05 4.71 7.55
C ALA A 144 4.58 6.10 7.94
N LYS A 145 4.39 7.11 7.09
CA LYS A 145 4.83 8.49 7.38
C LYS A 145 4.23 9.04 8.67
N ARG A 146 2.90 8.92 8.84
CA ARG A 146 2.22 9.37 10.06
C ARG A 146 2.69 8.60 11.30
N LYS A 147 2.81 7.28 11.22
CA LYS A 147 3.20 6.45 12.38
C LYS A 147 4.63 6.72 12.84
N LEU A 148 5.53 7.01 11.90
CA LEU A 148 6.96 7.21 12.15
C LEU A 148 7.37 8.68 12.29
N GLY A 149 6.45 9.63 12.09
CA GLY A 149 6.75 11.07 12.14
C GLY A 149 7.70 11.52 11.02
N LEU A 150 7.58 10.93 9.82
CA LEU A 150 8.43 11.29 8.68
C LEU A 150 7.99 12.63 8.05
N PRO A 151 8.88 13.35 7.35
CA PRO A 151 8.55 14.60 6.68
C PRO A 151 7.35 14.47 5.72
N GLU A 152 6.49 15.49 5.68
CA GLU A 152 5.28 15.49 4.84
C GLU A 152 5.59 15.39 3.35
N ASN A 153 6.65 16.09 2.90
CA ASN A 153 7.12 16.10 1.53
C ASN A 153 7.95 14.87 1.14
N PHE A 154 8.16 13.91 2.05
CA PHE A 154 8.80 12.64 1.70
C PHE A 154 7.79 11.67 1.10
N THR A 155 8.23 10.89 0.12
CA THR A 155 7.45 9.78 -0.46
C THR A 155 8.33 8.53 -0.64
N PHE A 156 7.81 7.37 -0.21
CA PHE A 156 8.44 6.09 -0.52
C PHE A 156 8.24 5.74 -2.01
N THR A 157 9.30 5.31 -2.69
CA THR A 157 9.24 4.75 -4.05
C THR A 157 8.41 3.45 -4.05
N PRO A 158 7.91 2.98 -5.21
CA PRO A 158 7.19 1.70 -5.30
C PRO A 158 7.96 0.50 -4.73
N LEU A 159 9.28 0.46 -4.95
CA LEU A 159 10.14 -0.62 -4.44
C LEU A 159 10.35 -0.52 -2.93
N GLU A 160 10.44 0.68 -2.38
CA GLU A 160 10.48 0.88 -0.93
C GLU A 160 9.15 0.46 -0.30
N ILE A 161 8.01 0.87 -0.85
CA ILE A 161 6.69 0.41 -0.38
C ILE A 161 6.61 -1.11 -0.41
N LYS A 162 7.02 -1.75 -1.51
CA LYS A 162 7.07 -3.22 -1.64
C LYS A 162 7.83 -3.89 -0.51
N SER A 163 8.90 -3.27 -0.02
CA SER A 163 9.78 -3.86 1.01
C SER A 163 9.12 -3.96 2.39
N PHE A 164 8.16 -3.08 2.71
CA PHE A 164 7.59 -2.99 4.05
C PHE A 164 6.11 -3.33 4.13
N ILE A 165 5.48 -3.76 3.05
CA ILE A 165 4.08 -4.22 3.09
C ILE A 165 3.99 -5.74 3.07
N PHE A 166 2.98 -6.28 3.74
CA PHE A 166 2.46 -7.62 3.51
C PHE A 166 1.16 -7.49 2.71
N PRO A 167 1.18 -7.77 1.39
CA PRO A 167 0.00 -7.68 0.56
C PRO A 167 -1.09 -8.67 0.97
N THR A 168 -2.35 -8.30 0.74
CA THR A 168 -3.50 -9.21 0.87
C THR A 168 -4.45 -8.93 -0.28
N ALA A 169 -4.70 -9.93 -1.13
CA ALA A 169 -5.70 -9.84 -2.20
C ALA A 169 -7.06 -9.48 -1.61
N HIS A 170 -7.82 -8.56 -2.21
CA HIS A 170 -9.13 -8.09 -1.73
C HIS A 170 -9.14 -7.51 -0.30
N GLY A 171 -7.97 -7.23 0.27
CA GLY A 171 -7.81 -6.84 1.68
C GLY A 171 -6.92 -5.62 1.86
N TRP A 172 -6.68 -5.31 3.13
CA TRP A 172 -5.76 -4.27 3.56
C TRP A 172 -4.33 -4.79 3.62
N HIS A 173 -3.36 -3.92 3.36
CA HIS A 173 -1.96 -4.23 3.59
C HIS A 173 -1.60 -4.07 5.06
N ILE A 174 -0.71 -4.93 5.54
CA ILE A 174 -0.10 -4.78 6.87
C ILE A 174 1.27 -4.16 6.66
N VAL A 175 1.57 -3.08 7.38
CA VAL A 175 2.82 -2.32 7.25
C VAL A 175 3.83 -2.77 8.30
N ASN A 176 5.01 -3.17 7.89
CA ASN A 176 6.17 -3.39 8.77
C ASN A 176 6.85 -2.05 9.04
N TYR A 177 6.60 -1.45 10.21
CA TYR A 177 7.08 -0.10 10.51
C TYR A 177 8.60 -0.05 10.71
N LYS A 178 9.21 -1.14 11.19
CA LYS A 178 10.67 -1.24 11.30
C LYS A 178 11.33 -1.19 9.93
N VAL A 179 10.85 -1.98 8.97
CA VAL A 179 11.39 -1.99 7.61
C VAL A 179 11.10 -0.67 6.90
N ALA A 180 9.94 -0.05 7.11
CA ALA A 180 9.63 1.28 6.58
C ALA A 180 10.61 2.35 7.11
N GLN A 181 10.93 2.32 8.41
CA GLN A 181 11.91 3.22 9.01
C GLN A 181 13.31 3.04 8.42
N ASP A 182 13.73 1.79 8.21
CA ASP A 182 15.03 1.48 7.60
C ASP A 182 15.09 1.87 6.13
N ALA A 183 13.99 1.70 5.38
CA ALA A 183 13.86 2.19 4.01
C ALA A 183 14.00 3.72 3.97
N TYR A 184 13.36 4.45 4.88
CA TYR A 184 13.51 5.91 4.99
C TYR A 184 14.96 6.32 5.32
N ARG A 185 15.62 5.65 6.27
CA ARG A 185 17.03 5.95 6.59
C ARG A 185 17.94 5.78 5.37
N LYS A 186 17.78 4.67 4.64
CA LYS A 186 18.53 4.43 3.39
C LYS A 186 18.23 5.49 2.34
N ALA A 187 16.95 5.86 2.20
CA ALA A 187 16.47 6.88 1.29
C ALA A 187 17.13 8.25 1.53
N MET A 188 17.38 8.62 2.80
CA MET A 188 18.00 9.90 3.17
C MET A 188 19.52 9.92 3.00
N VAL A 189 20.18 8.76 3.01
CA VAL A 189 21.64 8.65 2.86
C VAL A 189 22.05 8.44 1.39
N ALA A 190 21.14 7.92 0.56
CA ALA A 190 21.39 7.74 -0.87
C ALA A 190 21.57 9.10 -1.57
N LYS A 191 22.74 9.31 -2.20
CA LYS A 191 22.95 10.45 -3.11
C LYS A 191 22.02 10.31 -4.33
N PRO A 192 21.49 11.40 -4.88
CA PRO A 192 20.71 11.34 -6.12
C PRO A 192 21.57 10.70 -7.22
N VAL A 193 21.06 9.62 -7.84
CA VAL A 193 21.68 9.02 -9.02
C VAL A 193 21.48 10.01 -10.18
N PRO A 194 22.54 10.42 -10.90
CA PRO A 194 22.39 11.27 -12.07
C PRO A 194 21.45 10.61 -13.09
N LYS A 195 20.41 11.33 -13.51
CA LYS A 195 19.56 10.91 -14.62
C LYS A 195 20.33 11.21 -15.91
N PHE A 196 20.93 10.18 -16.50
CA PHE A 196 21.41 10.28 -17.89
C PHE A 196 20.17 10.21 -18.79
N PHE A 197 19.92 11.30 -19.53
CA PHE A 197 18.90 11.40 -20.57
C PHE A 197 19.35 10.65 -21.82
#